data_AF-A0A286AXC6-F1
#
_entry.id   AF-A0A286AXC6-F1
#
_cell.length_a   1.000
_cell.length_b   1.000
_cell.length_c   1.000
_cell.angle_alpha   90.00
_cell.angle_beta   90.00
_cell.angle_gamma   90.00
#
_symmetry.space_group_name_H-M   'P 1'
#
loop_
_entity.id
_entity.type
_entity.pdbx_description
1 polymer ?
#
loop_
_entity_poly.entity_id
_entity_poly.type
_entity_poly.pdbx_seq_one_letter_code
_entity_poly.pdbx_strand_id
1 'polypeptide(L)'
;MKKSLSPASSASQSGFALLEVLVSLLLFSFGVLGLIGLQARAISLSTDAEDRNRAALLANDIASAMWLGKSVSVDTGKGSVWQTRASDATKGGLPNGAVTVTAVSGTTNSADILITWKAPSRASASTEQSSTFTTRVTLP
;
A
#
# COMPACT_ATOMS: atom_id res chain seq x y z
N MET A 1 44.85 40.35 -60.30
CA MET A 1 43.58 40.20 -59.56
C MET A 1 43.79 39.20 -58.43
N LYS A 2 43.75 39.63 -57.16
CA LYS A 2 43.86 38.73 -55.99
C LYS A 2 42.69 39.09 -55.07
N LYS A 3 41.63 38.28 -55.08
CA LYS A 3 40.46 38.50 -54.23
C LYS A 3 40.73 37.84 -52.88
N SER A 4 41.11 38.65 -51.89
CA SER A 4 41.26 38.22 -50.50
C SER A 4 39.85 37.96 -49.93
N LEU A 5 39.56 36.71 -49.57
CA LEU A 5 38.34 36.35 -48.86
C LEU A 5 38.61 36.51 -47.35
N SER A 6 38.01 37.52 -46.75
CA SER A 6 38.08 37.73 -45.30
C SER A 6 37.28 36.64 -44.57
N PRO A 7 37.81 36.07 -43.46
CA PRO A 7 37.09 35.08 -42.68
C PRO A 7 35.88 35.75 -42.00
N ALA A 8 34.71 35.11 -42.09
CA ALA A 8 33.52 35.53 -41.36
C ALA A 8 33.77 35.33 -39.85
N SER A 9 33.64 36.42 -39.10
CA SER A 9 33.68 36.42 -37.63
C SER A 9 32.54 35.54 -37.09
N SER A 10 32.89 34.41 -36.47
CA SER A 10 31.94 33.61 -35.68
C SER A 10 31.50 34.40 -34.46
N ALA A 11 30.27 34.90 -34.46
CA ALA A 11 29.68 35.57 -33.30
C ALA A 11 29.67 34.60 -32.11
N SER A 12 30.25 35.02 -30.99
CA SER A 12 30.34 34.23 -29.76
C SER A 12 28.95 34.05 -29.13
N GLN A 13 28.45 32.83 -29.17
CA GLN A 13 27.13 32.40 -28.67
C GLN A 13 27.07 32.32 -27.13
N SER A 14 27.75 33.21 -26.40
CA SER A 14 27.99 33.04 -24.96
C SER A 14 26.74 33.30 -24.09
N GLY A 15 25.78 34.09 -24.57
CA GLY A 15 24.53 34.38 -23.85
C GLY A 15 23.46 33.29 -23.98
N PHE A 16 23.44 32.57 -25.11
CA PHE A 16 22.44 31.53 -25.38
C PHE A 16 22.75 30.24 -24.60
N ALA A 17 24.04 29.92 -24.42
CA ALA A 17 24.48 28.74 -23.66
C ALA A 17 24.00 28.73 -22.20
N LEU A 18 23.95 29.90 -21.54
CA LEU A 18 23.45 30.00 -20.16
C LEU A 18 21.93 29.74 -20.08
N LEU A 19 21.17 30.22 -21.06
CA LEU A 19 19.74 29.91 -21.16
C LEU A 19 19.49 28.43 -21.47
N GLU A 20 20.31 27.83 -22.33
CA GLU A 20 20.21 26.40 -22.67
C GLU A 20 20.43 25.50 -21.45
N VAL A 21 21.42 25.82 -20.61
CA VAL A 21 21.65 25.12 -19.34
C VAL A 21 20.51 25.35 -18.36
N LEU A 22 20.00 26.59 -18.23
CA LEU A 22 18.90 26.91 -17.33
C LEU A 22 17.61 26.16 -17.71
N VAL A 23 17.29 26.10 -19.01
CA VAL A 23 16.15 25.35 -19.53
C VAL A 23 16.37 23.84 -19.34
N SER A 24 17.59 23.34 -19.58
CA SER A 24 17.91 21.92 -19.34
C SER A 24 17.75 21.54 -17.88
N LEU A 25 18.24 22.36 -16.95
CA LEU A 25 18.08 22.16 -15.51
C LEU A 25 16.61 22.26 -15.08
N LEU A 26 15.83 23.16 -15.68
CA LEU A 26 14.40 23.28 -15.43
C LEU A 26 13.65 22.01 -15.83
N LEU A 27 13.86 21.54 -17.06
CA LEU A 27 13.23 20.32 -17.57
C LEU A 27 13.69 19.09 -16.79
N PHE A 28 14.98 19.00 -16.47
CA PHE A 28 15.53 17.93 -15.64
C PHE A 28 14.89 17.91 -14.25
N SER A 29 14.72 19.08 -13.62
CA SER A 29 14.07 19.20 -12.32
C SER A 29 12.63 18.71 -12.34
N PHE A 30 11.85 19.06 -13.38
CA PHE A 30 10.51 18.52 -13.56
C PHE A 30 10.51 17.00 -13.76
N GLY A 31 11.48 16.46 -14.50
CA GLY A 31 11.66 15.01 -14.65
C GLY A 31 11.88 14.30 -13.31
N VAL A 32 12.75 14.85 -12.46
CA VAL A 32 13.03 14.31 -11.12
C VAL A 32 11.80 14.39 -10.22
N LEU A 33 11.07 15.50 -10.22
CA LEU A 33 9.81 15.64 -9.46
C LEU A 33 8.76 14.61 -9.90
N GLY A 34 8.64 14.36 -11.21
CA GLY A 34 7.77 13.33 -11.76
C GLY A 34 8.13 11.92 -11.26
N LEU A 35 9.43 11.60 -11.23
CA LEU A 35 9.93 10.32 -10.73
C LEU A 35 9.66 10.14 -9.22
N ILE A 36 9.88 11.18 -8.41
CA ILE A 36 9.59 11.16 -6.97
C ILE A 36 8.09 10.91 -6.73
N GLY A 37 7.23 11.54 -7.52
CA GLY A 37 5.78 11.31 -7.46
C GLY A 37 5.41 9.85 -7.75
N LEU A 38 6.05 9.23 -8.75
CA LEU A 38 5.86 7.82 -9.04
C LEU A 38 6.38 6.92 -7.90
N GLN A 39 7.54 7.25 -7.33
CA GLN A 39 8.13 6.51 -6.22
C GLN A 39 7.24 6.56 -4.97
N ALA A 40 6.67 7.71 -4.63
CA ALA A 40 5.74 7.85 -3.52
C ALA A 40 4.48 6.96 -3.70
N ARG A 41 3.97 6.88 -4.93
CA ARG A 41 2.85 5.99 -5.27
C ARG A 41 3.25 4.52 -5.16
N ALA A 42 4.43 4.14 -5.65
CA ALA A 42 4.93 2.78 -5.56
C ALA A 42 5.08 2.32 -4.10
N ILE A 43 5.59 3.18 -3.21
CA ILE A 43 5.65 2.91 -1.76
C ILE A 43 4.25 2.65 -1.20
N SER A 44 3.28 3.51 -1.52
CA SER A 44 1.90 3.36 -1.04
C SER A 44 1.22 2.07 -1.53
N LEU A 45 1.51 1.63 -2.75
CA LEU A 45 1.02 0.36 -3.28
C LEU A 45 1.69 -0.84 -2.59
N SER A 46 2.98 -0.74 -2.31
CA SER A 46 3.73 -1.77 -1.59
C SER A 46 3.19 -1.96 -0.17
N THR A 47 2.88 -0.88 0.54
CA THR A 47 2.32 -0.96 1.90
C THR A 47 0.90 -1.54 1.90
N ASP A 48 0.04 -1.17 0.93
CA ASP A 48 -1.30 -1.77 0.81
C ASP A 48 -1.24 -3.28 0.51
N ALA A 49 -0.30 -3.69 -0.36
CA ALA A 49 -0.07 -5.11 -0.64
C ALA A 49 0.43 -5.87 0.60
N GLU A 50 1.32 -5.26 1.39
CA GLU A 50 1.82 -5.83 2.64
C GLU A 50 0.69 -6.01 3.66
N ASP A 51 -0.15 -4.99 3.87
CA ASP A 51 -1.31 -5.08 4.75
C ASP A 51 -2.28 -6.19 4.32
N ARG A 52 -2.58 -6.30 3.02
CA ARG A 52 -3.42 -7.40 2.51
C ARG A 52 -2.80 -8.77 2.75
N ASN A 53 -1.49 -8.89 2.61
CA ASN A 53 -0.77 -10.14 2.90
C ASN A 53 -0.83 -10.48 4.40
N ARG A 54 -0.63 -9.50 5.28
CA ARG A 54 -0.77 -9.66 6.74
C ARG A 54 -2.18 -10.10 7.12
N ALA A 55 -3.22 -9.51 6.50
CA ALA A 55 -4.61 -9.92 6.69
C ALA A 55 -4.85 -11.36 6.25
N ALA A 56 -4.34 -11.75 5.08
CA ALA A 56 -4.48 -13.11 4.57
C ALA A 56 -3.79 -14.15 5.48
N LEU A 57 -2.58 -13.85 5.97
CA LEU A 57 -1.87 -14.70 6.92
C LEU A 57 -2.62 -14.82 8.26
N LEU A 58 -3.15 -13.71 8.77
CA LEU A 58 -3.95 -13.73 10.00
C LEU A 58 -5.23 -14.56 9.83
N ALA A 59 -5.91 -14.43 8.69
CA ALA A 59 -7.08 -15.24 8.38
C ALA A 59 -6.74 -16.74 8.27
N ASN A 60 -5.59 -17.07 7.67
CA ASN A 60 -5.10 -18.44 7.60
C ASN A 60 -4.79 -19.01 8.98
N ASP A 61 -4.22 -18.21 9.88
CA ASP A 61 -3.95 -18.63 11.26
C ASP A 61 -5.25 -18.87 12.03
N ILE A 62 -6.26 -18.00 11.87
CA ILE A 62 -7.60 -18.19 12.46
C ILE A 62 -8.25 -19.46 11.91
N ALA A 63 -8.20 -19.66 10.59
CA ALA A 63 -8.71 -20.86 9.94
C ALA A 63 -8.03 -22.11 10.49
N SER A 64 -6.70 -22.09 10.59
CA SER A 64 -5.92 -23.20 11.15
C SER A 64 -6.33 -23.52 12.60
N ALA A 65 -6.59 -22.48 13.40
CA ALA A 65 -7.08 -22.66 14.76
C ALA A 65 -8.50 -23.25 14.82
N MET A 66 -9.39 -22.88 13.89
CA MET A 66 -10.72 -23.50 13.76
C MET A 66 -10.62 -24.99 13.42
N TRP A 67 -9.72 -25.35 12.50
CA TRP A 67 -9.47 -26.73 12.11
C TRP A 67 -8.91 -27.56 13.28
N LEU A 68 -7.93 -27.03 14.00
CA LEU A 68 -7.36 -27.68 15.19
C LEU A 68 -8.38 -27.82 16.32
N GLY A 69 -9.21 -26.79 16.53
CA GLY A 69 -10.29 -26.80 17.51
C GLY A 69 -11.55 -27.56 17.09
N LYS A 70 -11.61 -28.02 15.83
CA LYS A 70 -12.81 -28.64 15.22
C LYS A 70 -14.09 -27.82 15.42
N SER A 71 -13.93 -26.50 15.42
CA SER A 71 -15.01 -25.55 15.70
C SER A 71 -14.81 -24.30 14.85
N VAL A 72 -15.88 -23.85 14.20
CA VAL A 72 -15.89 -22.57 13.48
C VAL A 72 -16.11 -21.37 14.40
N SER A 73 -16.36 -21.61 15.70
CA SER A 73 -16.52 -20.56 16.69
C SER A 73 -15.16 -20.21 17.29
N VAL A 74 -14.78 -18.95 17.15
CA VAL A 74 -13.55 -18.37 17.71
C VAL A 74 -13.92 -17.07 18.42
N ASP A 75 -13.35 -16.84 19.60
CA ASP A 75 -13.55 -15.58 20.30
C ASP A 75 -12.86 -14.43 19.56
N THR A 76 -13.67 -13.52 19.04
CA THR A 76 -13.26 -12.26 18.41
C THR A 76 -13.75 -11.04 19.20
N GLY A 77 -14.12 -11.23 20.47
CA GLY A 77 -14.49 -10.15 21.37
C GLY A 77 -13.34 -9.18 21.62
N LYS A 78 -13.66 -7.99 22.15
CA LYS A 78 -12.65 -7.01 22.55
C LYS A 78 -11.71 -7.62 23.60
N GLY A 79 -10.40 -7.56 23.37
CA GLY A 79 -9.39 -8.14 24.25
C GLY A 79 -9.11 -9.63 24.04
N SER A 80 -9.83 -10.31 23.13
CA SER A 80 -9.50 -11.68 22.71
C SER A 80 -8.10 -11.74 22.09
N VAL A 81 -7.52 -12.95 22.05
CA VAL A 81 -6.19 -13.19 21.47
C VAL A 81 -6.16 -12.74 20.00
N TRP A 82 -7.18 -13.08 19.22
CA TRP A 82 -7.26 -12.75 17.80
C TRP A 82 -7.46 -11.26 17.57
N GLN A 83 -8.32 -10.61 18.37
CA GLN A 83 -8.53 -9.17 18.24
C GLN A 83 -7.28 -8.37 18.65
N THR A 84 -6.58 -8.81 19.69
CA THR A 84 -5.31 -8.21 20.13
C THR A 84 -4.25 -8.34 19.05
N ARG A 85 -4.05 -9.56 18.51
CA ARG A 85 -3.08 -9.84 17.45
C ARG A 85 -3.40 -9.07 16.16
N ALA A 86 -4.67 -8.94 15.81
CA ALA A 86 -5.09 -8.17 14.64
C ALA A 86 -4.75 -6.68 14.76
N SER A 87 -4.86 -6.10 15.95
CA SER A 87 -4.58 -4.68 16.18
C SER A 87 -3.10 -4.35 16.40
N ASP A 88 -2.24 -5.34 16.65
CA ASP A 88 -0.82 -5.13 16.90
C ASP A 88 0.01 -5.15 15.60
N ALA A 89 0.15 -3.98 14.98
CA ALA A 89 0.94 -3.80 13.76
C ALA A 89 2.43 -4.18 13.92
N THR A 90 2.97 -4.17 15.15
CA THR A 90 4.37 -4.53 15.43
C THR A 90 4.62 -6.04 15.42
N LYS A 91 3.55 -6.84 15.54
CA LYS A 91 3.60 -8.31 15.59
C LYS A 91 2.91 -8.98 14.40
N GLY A 92 2.88 -8.31 13.24
CA GLY A 92 2.28 -8.85 12.03
C GLY A 92 0.76 -8.63 11.92
N GLY A 93 0.16 -7.90 12.87
CA GLY A 93 -1.19 -7.38 12.75
C GLY A 93 -1.28 -6.20 11.79
N LEU A 94 -2.42 -5.54 11.83
CA LEU A 94 -2.82 -4.48 10.91
C LEU A 94 -3.08 -3.17 11.67
N PRO A 95 -2.80 -2.01 11.07
CA PRO A 95 -3.16 -0.73 11.64
C PRO A 95 -4.67 -0.63 11.88
N ASN A 96 -5.07 -0.46 13.14
CA ASN A 96 -6.49 -0.48 13.55
C ASN A 96 -7.22 -1.75 13.10
N GLY A 97 -6.52 -2.89 13.10
CA GLY A 97 -7.05 -4.17 12.67
C GLY A 97 -8.17 -4.68 13.57
N ALA A 98 -9.22 -5.23 12.97
CA ALA A 98 -10.29 -5.93 13.68
C ALA A 98 -10.74 -7.18 12.93
N VAL A 99 -11.14 -8.19 13.70
CA VAL A 99 -11.56 -9.50 13.20
C VAL A 99 -12.99 -9.74 13.63
N THR A 100 -13.81 -10.21 12.70
CA THR A 100 -15.15 -10.71 12.98
C THR A 100 -15.29 -12.07 12.32
N VAL A 101 -15.77 -13.06 13.08
CA VAL A 101 -16.13 -14.37 12.55
C VAL A 101 -17.65 -14.49 12.58
N THR A 102 -18.24 -14.79 11.43
CA THR A 102 -19.68 -14.96 11.29
C THR A 102 -19.98 -16.37 10.77
N ALA A 103 -20.77 -17.14 11.50
CA ALA A 103 -21.21 -18.45 11.04
C ALA A 103 -22.06 -18.33 9.76
N VAL A 104 -21.85 -19.23 8.79
CA VAL A 104 -22.62 -19.23 7.54
C VAL A 104 -24.00 -19.83 7.80
N SER A 105 -25.05 -19.04 7.60
CA SER A 105 -26.45 -19.46 7.78
C SER A 105 -26.75 -20.76 7.04
N GLY A 106 -27.43 -21.68 7.72
CA GLY A 106 -27.81 -22.99 7.16
C GLY A 106 -26.71 -24.06 7.19
N THR A 107 -25.55 -23.76 7.78
CA THR A 107 -24.47 -24.75 7.98
C THR A 107 -23.91 -24.67 9.41
N THR A 108 -23.48 -25.81 9.96
CA THR A 108 -22.82 -25.86 11.29
C THR A 108 -21.30 -25.83 11.18
N ASN A 109 -20.77 -26.16 9.99
CA ASN A 109 -19.33 -26.38 9.78
C ASN A 109 -18.67 -25.27 8.94
N SER A 110 -19.35 -24.15 8.66
CA SER A 110 -18.74 -23.04 7.91
C SER A 110 -18.87 -21.69 8.61
N ALA A 111 -17.82 -20.87 8.49
CA ALA A 111 -17.82 -19.49 8.93
C ALA A 111 -17.05 -18.59 7.95
N ASP A 112 -17.51 -17.35 7.85
CA ASP A 112 -16.82 -16.27 7.14
C ASP A 112 -15.96 -15.49 8.13
N ILE A 113 -14.66 -15.39 7.83
CA ILE A 113 -13.68 -14.59 8.56
C ILE A 113 -13.58 -13.25 7.83
N LEU A 114 -13.92 -12.18 8.52
CA LEU A 114 -13.81 -10.80 8.06
C LEU A 114 -12.71 -10.09 8.85
N ILE A 115 -11.72 -9.55 8.15
CA ILE A 115 -10.65 -8.73 8.72
C ILE A 115 -10.76 -7.33 8.14
N THR A 116 -10.81 -6.32 8.99
CA THR A 116 -10.86 -4.91 8.60
C THR A 116 -9.67 -4.15 9.15
N TRP A 117 -9.16 -3.18 8.42
CA TRP A 117 -8.08 -2.30 8.89
C TRP A 117 -8.19 -0.91 8.28
N LYS A 118 -7.51 0.05 8.92
CA LYS A 118 -7.43 1.45 8.46
C LYS A 118 -5.99 1.93 8.55
N ALA A 119 -5.43 2.30 7.40
CA ALA A 119 -4.09 2.89 7.32
C ALA A 119 -3.95 4.10 8.27
N PRO A 120 -2.79 4.29 8.94
CA PRO A 120 -2.60 5.36 9.92
C PRO A 120 -2.87 6.77 9.36
N SER A 121 -2.53 7.01 8.09
CA SER A 121 -2.78 8.27 7.38
C SER A 121 -4.28 8.57 7.18
N ARG A 122 -5.15 7.58 7.36
CA ARG A 122 -6.62 7.66 7.21
C ARG A 122 -7.37 7.44 8.53
N ALA A 123 -6.68 7.34 9.66
CA ALA A 123 -7.29 7.01 10.94
C ALA A 123 -8.28 8.08 11.44
N SER A 124 -8.11 9.34 11.06
CA SER A 124 -8.93 10.47 11.50
C SER A 124 -10.19 10.72 10.64
N ALA A 125 -10.33 10.06 9.49
CA ALA A 125 -11.51 10.21 8.63
C ALA A 125 -12.60 9.22 9.06
N SER A 126 -13.55 9.69 9.86
CA SER A 126 -14.68 8.91 10.38
C SER A 126 -15.62 8.35 9.29
N THR A 127 -15.57 8.90 8.08
CA THR A 127 -16.45 8.54 6.94
C THR A 127 -15.75 7.68 5.88
N GLU A 128 -14.44 7.41 5.98
CA GLU A 128 -13.73 6.62 4.96
C GLU A 128 -13.92 5.11 5.11
N GLN A 129 -14.09 4.45 3.96
CA GLN A 129 -14.30 3.02 3.81
C GLN A 129 -13.07 2.24 4.31
N SER A 130 -13.26 1.41 5.35
CA SER A 130 -12.22 0.52 5.85
C SER A 130 -11.76 -0.46 4.77
N SER A 131 -10.46 -0.74 4.72
CA SER A 131 -9.96 -1.88 3.94
C SER A 131 -10.47 -3.17 4.57
N THR A 132 -10.80 -4.15 3.72
CA THR A 132 -11.43 -5.40 4.14
C THR A 132 -10.82 -6.60 3.43
N PHE A 133 -10.73 -7.71 4.14
CA PHE A 133 -10.36 -9.02 3.63
C PHE A 133 -11.35 -10.05 4.18
N THR A 134 -11.93 -10.86 3.31
CA THR A 134 -12.90 -11.89 3.69
C THR A 134 -12.47 -13.23 3.13
N THR A 135 -12.55 -14.27 3.95
CA THR A 135 -12.37 -15.65 3.51
C THR A 135 -13.38 -16.56 4.20
N ARG A 136 -13.77 -17.66 3.53
CA ARG A 136 -14.67 -18.67 4.07
C ARG A 136 -13.89 -19.91 4.49
N VAL A 137 -14.17 -20.40 5.68
CA VAL A 137 -13.64 -21.68 6.17
C VAL A 137 -14.79 -22.67 6.28
N THR A 138 -14.58 -23.88 5.78
CA THR A 138 -15.48 -25.02 5.93
C THR A 138 -14.70 -26.18 6.53
N LEU A 139 -15.20 -26.72 7.65
CA LEU A 139 -14.64 -27.88 8.33
C LEU A 139 -15.21 -29.18 7.73
N PRO A 140 -14.41 -30.25 7.63
CA PRO A 140 -14.84 -31.55 7.14
C PRO A 140 -15.80 -32.27 8.10
#